data_AF-A0A517VIP3-F1
#
_entry.id   AF-A0A517VIP3-F1
#
_cell.length_a   1.000
_cell.length_b   1.000
_cell.length_c   1.000
_cell.angle_alpha   90.00
_cell.angle_beta   90.00
_cell.angle_gamma   90.00
#
_symmetry.space_group_name_H-M   'P 1'
#
loop_
_entity.id
_entity.type
_entity.pdbx_description
1 polymer ?
#
loop_
_entity_poly.entity_id
_entity_poly.type
_entity_poly.pdbx_seq_one_letter_code
_entity_poly.pdbx_strand_id
1 'polypeptide(L)'
;MVWPEISIEDFPPRRDDEPSSLRQDIIDELSDHFACALNRELLKNSDESLAKQRVIQNFGDPIKIARQLWLDAMKEKIMSQRIMTGISAVMAVCCIAVVGFAWILVQESRVVNQKMLEQLATIADRPQPVAAVGREQQILDQLKELREEQQAAASATVEGMNQISFQLVQDNKDKIPAVGFTGTLIKDGTPSETFTLEAASNAEGQLDFGKLPWGKYQLNLNAPWGESFHQHVSVIPGRNYSQEIICPAAVPAQVPVQFQVKWPGEFNAEDWVLLCDLRHASGRKQQVESSRLIQDKNWIYQQDPTEDSTGVYLINNQNLITACPLAKDGEYKDINMQHLGETTSVKMSQGKHVLPDLVLVQKNDLQRLTELNEKQNYNILNNSRSNVGSYSLKYRAMMGGTEGFGTIEAHTFLMLPFRNAPIHLTQVDLMNVNEAPRYADGIELSKRLVFTASQDEKNLWEIKLPYLENLKMPQRIGGAGQGLF
;
A
#
# COMPACT_ATOMS: atom_id res chain seq x y z
N MET A 1 45.75 3.18 32.77
CA MET A 1 44.74 3.34 33.83
C MET A 1 43.73 2.23 33.65
N VAL A 2 43.46 1.44 34.69
CA VAL A 2 42.63 0.23 34.57
C VAL A 2 41.22 0.56 35.06
N TRP A 3 40.29 0.66 34.10
CA TRP A 3 38.84 0.62 34.32
C TRP A 3 38.44 -0.84 34.58
N PRO A 4 37.38 -1.15 35.36
CA PRO A 4 36.97 -2.55 35.55
C PRO A 4 36.79 -3.26 34.20
N GLU A 5 37.53 -4.35 34.03
CA GLU A 5 37.58 -5.13 32.80
C GLU A 5 36.25 -5.87 32.61
N ILE A 6 35.50 -5.48 31.59
CA ILE A 6 34.34 -6.26 31.14
C ILE A 6 34.89 -7.53 30.51
N SER A 7 34.49 -8.69 31.03
CA SER A 7 34.92 -9.98 30.52
C SER A 7 33.88 -10.55 29.54
N ILE A 8 34.32 -11.42 28.64
CA ILE A 8 33.45 -12.22 27.78
C ILE A 8 32.46 -13.06 28.62
N GLU A 9 32.85 -13.41 29.84
CA GLU A 9 32.03 -14.16 30.81
C GLU A 9 30.84 -13.35 31.36
N ASP A 10 30.86 -12.02 31.22
CA ASP A 10 29.77 -11.15 31.69
C ASP A 10 28.56 -11.13 30.73
N PHE A 11 28.72 -11.66 29.51
CA PHE A 11 27.67 -11.77 28.50
C PHE A 11 26.82 -13.05 28.67
N PRO A 12 25.59 -13.09 28.13
CA PRO A 12 24.78 -14.31 28.09
C PRO A 12 25.49 -15.50 27.43
N PRO A 13 25.02 -16.75 27.63
CA PRO A 13 25.60 -17.93 26.99
C PRO A 13 25.75 -17.80 25.47
N ARG A 14 26.85 -18.33 24.92
CA ARG A 14 27.16 -18.23 23.49
C ARG A 14 26.12 -18.96 22.65
N ARG A 15 25.68 -18.30 21.58
CA ARG A 15 24.76 -18.87 20.60
C ARG A 15 25.50 -19.25 19.32
N ASP A 16 24.97 -20.23 18.60
CA ASP A 16 25.57 -20.70 17.33
C ASP A 16 25.44 -19.66 16.21
N ASP A 17 24.44 -18.77 16.29
CA ASP A 17 24.17 -17.71 15.33
C ASP A 17 24.78 -16.35 15.70
N GLU A 18 25.59 -16.32 16.76
CA GLU A 18 26.25 -15.12 17.25
C GLU A 18 27.52 -14.82 16.43
N PRO A 19 27.69 -13.58 15.90
CA PRO A 19 28.92 -13.21 15.21
C PRO A 19 30.15 -13.37 16.11
N SER A 20 31.22 -13.95 15.57
CA SER A 20 32.41 -14.28 16.35
C SER A 20 33.13 -13.07 16.96
N SER A 21 32.98 -11.87 16.36
CA SER A 21 33.59 -10.63 16.85
C SER A 21 32.69 -9.82 17.78
N LEU A 22 31.38 -10.06 17.81
CA LEU A 22 30.39 -9.16 18.45
C LEU A 22 30.71 -8.85 19.91
N ARG A 23 31.10 -9.85 20.70
CA ARG A 23 31.44 -9.65 22.11
C ARG A 23 32.69 -8.80 22.28
N GLN A 24 33.70 -9.04 21.47
CA GLN A 24 34.96 -8.31 21.52
C GLN A 24 34.74 -6.87 21.06
N ASP A 25 33.97 -6.67 19.99
CA ASP A 25 33.63 -5.35 19.45
C ASP A 25 32.90 -4.49 20.52
N ILE A 26 31.95 -5.09 21.27
CA ILE A 26 31.25 -4.40 22.37
C ILE A 26 32.21 -4.08 23.53
N ILE A 27 33.10 -5.01 23.89
CA ILE A 27 34.08 -4.80 24.97
C ILE A 27 35.04 -3.67 24.61
N ASP A 28 35.57 -3.67 23.38
CA ASP A 28 36.55 -2.70 22.92
C ASP A 28 35.95 -1.30 22.85
N GLU A 29 34.75 -1.16 22.28
CA GLU A 29 34.06 0.12 22.14
C GLU A 29 33.65 0.69 23.50
N LEU A 30 33.11 -0.13 24.41
CA LEU A 30 32.78 0.32 25.76
C LEU A 30 34.05 0.71 26.53
N SER A 31 35.12 -0.07 26.41
CA SER A 31 36.38 0.23 27.10
C SER A 31 36.96 1.57 26.65
N ASP A 32 36.92 1.88 25.35
CA ASP A 32 37.37 3.17 24.83
C ASP A 32 36.49 4.33 25.33
N HIS A 33 35.16 4.17 25.28
CA HIS A 33 34.25 5.19 25.77
C HIS A 33 34.39 5.46 27.27
N PHE A 34 34.51 4.42 28.10
CA PHE A 34 34.70 4.57 29.54
C PHE A 34 36.09 5.16 29.88
N ALA A 35 37.14 4.79 29.15
CA ALA A 35 38.46 5.39 29.30
C ALA A 35 38.45 6.88 28.93
N CYS A 36 37.81 7.25 27.83
CA CYS A 36 37.63 8.64 27.41
C CYS A 36 36.81 9.43 28.45
N ALA A 37 35.74 8.86 28.97
CA ALA A 37 34.91 9.49 30.00
C ALA A 37 35.67 9.70 31.31
N LEU A 38 36.46 8.72 31.75
CA LEU A 38 37.31 8.83 32.94
C LEU A 38 38.37 9.91 32.76
N ASN A 39 39.08 9.92 31.63
CA ASN A 39 40.08 10.96 31.35
C ASN A 39 39.48 12.37 31.40
N ARG A 40 38.25 12.53 30.87
CA ARG A 40 37.54 13.82 30.90
C ARG A 40 37.18 14.26 32.32
N GLU A 41 36.82 13.34 33.21
CA GLU A 41 36.52 13.66 34.62
C GLU A 41 37.79 13.90 35.44
N LEU A 42 38.88 13.17 35.15
CA LEU A 42 40.19 13.37 35.77
C LEU A 42 40.79 14.76 35.46
N LEU A 43 40.50 15.31 34.28
CA LEU A 43 40.88 16.68 33.93
C LEU A 43 40.15 17.75 34.76
N LYS A 44 38.97 17.41 35.32
CA LYS A 44 38.18 18.32 36.17
C LYS A 44 38.47 18.12 37.65
N ASN A 45 38.82 16.91 38.07
CA ASN A 45 39.15 16.57 39.45
C ASN A 45 40.21 15.47 39.47
N SER A 46 41.33 15.73 40.15
CA SER A 46 42.46 14.79 40.22
C SER A 46 42.23 13.56 41.10
N ASP A 47 41.10 13.48 41.81
CA ASP A 47 40.71 12.29 42.57
C ASP A 47 40.11 11.21 41.65
N GLU A 48 40.90 10.15 41.40
CA GLU A 48 40.52 9.02 40.55
C GLU A 48 39.31 8.24 41.06
N SER A 49 39.14 8.09 42.37
CA SER A 49 38.03 7.32 42.94
C SER A 49 36.70 8.03 42.72
N LEU A 50 36.71 9.35 42.94
CA LEU A 50 35.54 10.20 42.73
C LEU A 50 35.23 10.38 41.24
N ALA A 51 36.23 10.47 40.37
CA ALA A 51 36.05 10.50 38.92
C ALA A 51 35.42 9.19 38.38
N LYS A 52 35.89 8.03 38.85
CA LYS A 52 35.29 6.71 38.52
C LYS A 52 33.82 6.64 38.95
N GLN A 53 33.52 7.07 40.17
CA GLN A 53 32.16 7.07 40.69
C GLN A 53 31.21 7.95 39.85
N ARG A 54 31.66 9.14 39.43
CA ARG A 54 30.86 10.05 38.59
C ARG A 54 30.63 9.52 37.19
N VAL A 55 31.63 8.87 36.58
CA VAL A 55 31.48 8.23 35.27
C VAL A 55 30.45 7.11 35.36
N ILE A 56 30.51 6.25 36.37
CA ILE A 56 29.50 5.18 36.57
C ILE A 56 28.12 5.77 36.85
N GLN A 57 28.02 6.86 37.61
CA GLN A 57 26.74 7.53 37.88
C GLN A 57 26.10 8.13 36.61
N ASN A 58 26.93 8.66 35.69
CA ASN A 58 26.45 9.32 34.48
C ASN A 58 26.24 8.37 33.30
N PHE A 59 27.11 7.38 33.13
CA PHE A 59 27.03 6.41 32.02
C PHE A 59 26.27 5.15 32.39
N GLY A 60 26.24 4.77 33.67
CA GLY A 60 25.64 3.54 34.16
C GLY A 60 26.65 2.42 34.41
N ASP A 61 26.12 1.26 34.79
CA ASP A 61 26.92 0.05 35.07
C ASP A 61 27.40 -0.59 33.75
N PRO A 62 28.73 -0.69 33.51
CA PRO A 62 29.30 -1.18 32.26
C PRO A 62 28.80 -2.57 31.87
N ILE A 63 28.58 -3.46 32.85
CA ILE A 63 28.11 -4.83 32.59
C ILE A 63 26.67 -4.83 32.10
N LYS A 64 25.81 -3.96 32.65
CA LYS A 64 24.42 -3.86 32.22
C LYS A 64 24.30 -3.31 30.81
N ILE A 65 25.14 -2.33 30.48
CA ILE A 65 25.17 -1.71 29.15
C ILE A 65 25.69 -2.70 28.11
N ALA A 66 26.75 -3.44 28.42
CA ALA A 66 27.28 -4.51 27.56
C ALA A 66 26.21 -5.57 27.23
N ARG A 67 25.44 -6.01 28.24
CA ARG A 67 24.32 -6.95 28.05
C ARG A 67 23.20 -6.37 27.20
N GLN A 68 22.88 -5.09 27.36
CA GLN A 68 21.85 -4.43 26.59
C GLN A 68 22.24 -4.31 25.12
N LEU A 69 23.47 -3.87 24.83
CA LEU A 69 24.00 -3.78 23.48
C LEU A 69 24.04 -5.15 22.78
N TRP A 70 24.41 -6.21 23.52
CA TRP A 70 24.36 -7.58 23.01
C TRP A 70 22.93 -8.01 22.67
N LEU A 71 21.95 -7.71 23.54
CA LEU A 71 20.55 -8.04 23.31
C LEU A 71 19.97 -7.29 22.11
N ASP A 72 20.32 -6.01 21.95
CA ASP A 72 19.86 -5.18 20.84
C ASP A 72 20.45 -5.68 19.51
N ALA A 73 21.74 -6.02 19.47
CA ALA A 73 22.38 -6.60 18.29
C ALA A 73 21.82 -7.97 17.91
N MET A 74 21.48 -8.81 18.89
CA MET A 74 20.93 -10.15 18.64
C MET A 74 19.40 -10.16 18.45
N LYS A 75 18.71 -9.05 18.72
CA LYS A 75 17.24 -8.96 18.72
C LYS A 75 16.63 -9.37 17.40
N GLU A 76 17.19 -8.90 16.30
CA GLU A 76 16.69 -9.21 14.95
C GLU A 76 16.83 -10.70 14.61
N LYS A 77 17.96 -11.31 14.96
CA LYS A 77 18.20 -12.76 14.77
C LYS A 77 17.24 -13.59 15.60
N ILE A 78 17.05 -13.22 16.88
CA ILE A 78 16.13 -13.90 17.79
C ILE A 78 14.67 -13.77 17.31
N MET A 79 14.25 -12.59 16.84
CA MET A 79 12.90 -12.39 16.31
C MET A 79 12.68 -13.13 14.99
N SER A 80 13.66 -13.11 14.08
CA SER A 80 13.59 -13.82 12.80
C SER A 80 13.45 -15.34 12.98
N GLN A 81 14.24 -15.93 13.89
CA GLN A 81 14.16 -17.36 14.18
C GLN A 81 12.80 -17.76 14.77
N ARG A 82 12.22 -16.92 15.65
CA ARG A 82 10.89 -17.16 16.24
C ARG A 82 9.77 -17.06 15.22
N ILE A 83 9.82 -16.08 14.32
CA ILE A 83 8.83 -15.93 13.24
C ILE A 83 8.91 -17.10 12.26
N MET A 84 10.13 -17.47 11.84
CA MET A 84 10.33 -18.60 10.92
C MET A 84 9.80 -19.91 11.51
N THR A 85 10.06 -20.18 12.78
CA THR A 85 9.54 -21.36 13.48
C THR A 85 8.00 -21.35 13.53
N GLY A 86 7.39 -20.19 13.77
CA GLY A 86 5.94 -20.02 13.75
C GLY A 86 5.32 -20.30 12.37
N ILE A 87 5.91 -19.77 11.31
CA ILE A 87 5.44 -19.98 9.93
C ILE A 87 5.56 -21.45 9.52
N SER A 88 6.68 -22.10 9.85
CA SER A 88 6.87 -23.53 9.56
C SER A 88 5.83 -24.41 10.25
N ALA A 89 5.46 -24.09 11.50
CA ALA A 89 4.41 -24.82 12.21
C ALA A 89 3.03 -24.64 11.55
N VAL A 90 2.68 -23.42 11.15
CA VAL A 90 1.42 -23.15 10.43
C VAL A 90 1.37 -23.90 9.10
N MET A 91 2.46 -23.88 8.33
CA MET A 91 2.56 -24.61 7.08
C MET A 91 2.36 -26.12 7.27
N ALA A 92 2.95 -26.71 8.31
CA ALA A 92 2.76 -28.12 8.62
C ALA A 92 1.28 -28.46 8.93
N VAL A 93 0.59 -27.60 9.68
CA VAL A 93 -0.85 -27.78 9.99
C VAL A 93 -1.70 -27.68 8.71
N CYS A 94 -1.41 -26.72 7.83
CA CYS A 94 -2.09 -26.60 6.54
C CYS A 94 -1.90 -27.84 5.65
N CYS A 95 -0.68 -28.39 5.59
CA CYS A 95 -0.40 -29.62 4.85
C CYS A 95 -1.22 -30.81 5.39
N ILE A 96 -1.31 -30.95 6.71
CA ILE A 96 -2.12 -32.01 7.34
C ILE A 96 -3.61 -31.83 7.02
N ALA A 97 -4.12 -30.61 7.04
CA ALA A 97 -5.50 -30.31 6.71
C ALA A 97 -5.85 -30.68 5.26
N VAL A 98 -4.98 -30.34 4.29
CA VAL A 98 -5.18 -30.67 2.87
C VAL A 98 -5.27 -32.19 2.66
N VAL A 99 -4.38 -32.96 3.31
CA VAL A 99 -4.43 -34.43 3.24
C VAL A 99 -5.72 -34.96 3.87
N GLY A 100 -6.17 -34.38 4.99
CA GLY A 100 -7.46 -34.71 5.61
C GLY A 100 -8.64 -34.47 4.68
N PHE A 101 -8.72 -33.30 4.04
CA PHE A 101 -9.78 -32.98 3.08
C PHE A 101 -9.75 -33.89 1.85
N ALA A 102 -8.56 -34.18 1.32
CA ALA A 102 -8.42 -35.10 0.19
C ALA A 102 -8.91 -36.52 0.55
N TRP A 103 -8.62 -37.01 1.76
CA TRP A 103 -9.09 -38.31 2.24
C TRP A 103 -10.63 -38.36 2.36
N ILE A 104 -11.25 -37.30 2.87
CA ILE A 104 -12.71 -37.18 2.98
C ILE A 104 -13.37 -37.23 1.60
N LEU A 105 -12.86 -36.45 0.63
CA LEU A 105 -13.38 -36.43 -0.74
C LEU A 105 -13.25 -37.80 -1.44
N VAL A 106 -12.15 -38.52 -1.21
CA VAL A 106 -11.98 -39.88 -1.73
C VAL A 106 -12.99 -40.84 -1.11
N GLN A 107 -13.26 -40.72 0.19
CA GLN A 107 -14.24 -41.58 0.87
C GLN A 107 -15.67 -41.32 0.36
N GLU A 108 -16.06 -40.06 0.18
CA GLU A 108 -17.35 -39.68 -0.40
C GLU A 108 -17.50 -40.19 -1.84
N SER A 109 -16.44 -40.09 -2.66
CA SER A 109 -16.46 -40.60 -4.04
C SER A 109 -16.70 -42.11 -4.11
N ARG A 110 -16.18 -42.89 -3.15
CA ARG A 110 -16.38 -44.34 -3.08
C ARG A 110 -17.85 -44.69 -2.79
N VAL A 111 -18.48 -43.94 -1.89
CA VAL A 111 -19.90 -44.13 -1.54
C VAL A 111 -20.81 -43.78 -2.73
N VAL A 112 -20.49 -42.70 -3.45
CA VAL A 112 -21.24 -42.30 -4.66
C VAL A 112 -21.07 -43.35 -5.77
N ASN A 113 -19.85 -43.83 -6.01
CA ASN A 113 -19.59 -44.85 -7.02
C ASN A 113 -20.26 -46.19 -6.68
N GLN A 114 -20.32 -46.57 -5.40
CA GLN A 114 -21.05 -47.77 -4.98
C GLN A 114 -22.56 -47.65 -5.20
N LYS A 115 -23.18 -46.52 -4.84
CA LYS A 115 -24.61 -46.29 -5.10
C LYS A 115 -24.93 -46.27 -6.59
N MET A 116 -24.03 -45.73 -7.41
CA MET A 116 -24.19 -45.73 -8.87
C MET A 116 -24.08 -47.15 -9.46
N LEU A 117 -23.17 -47.98 -8.95
CA LEU A 117 -23.05 -49.39 -9.34
C LEU A 117 -24.23 -50.23 -8.86
N GLU A 118 -24.76 -49.98 -7.67
CA GLU A 118 -26.00 -50.63 -7.18
C GLU A 118 -27.20 -50.27 -8.05
N GLN A 119 -27.34 -49.01 -8.46
CA GLN A 119 -28.40 -48.59 -9.40
C GLN A 119 -28.26 -49.30 -10.75
N LEU A 120 -27.05 -49.44 -11.27
CA LEU A 120 -26.80 -50.18 -12.52
C LEU A 120 -27.06 -51.69 -12.37
N ALA A 121 -26.72 -52.28 -11.23
CA ALA A 121 -27.02 -53.69 -10.95
C ALA A 121 -28.53 -53.96 -10.85
N THR A 122 -29.31 -53.07 -10.21
CA THR A 122 -30.78 -53.18 -10.17
C THR A 122 -31.47 -53.00 -11.52
N ILE A 123 -30.81 -52.36 -12.49
CA ILE A 123 -31.29 -52.26 -13.87
C ILE A 123 -30.96 -53.55 -14.65
N ALA A 124 -29.83 -54.18 -14.37
CA ALA A 124 -29.39 -55.41 -15.03
C ALA A 124 -30.16 -56.67 -14.58
N ASP A 125 -30.73 -56.68 -13.36
CA ASP A 125 -31.38 -57.86 -12.76
C ASP A 125 -32.90 -57.97 -13.02
N ARG A 126 -33.46 -57.14 -13.91
CA ARG A 126 -34.87 -57.24 -14.31
C ARG A 126 -35.09 -58.42 -15.27
N PRO A 127 -35.96 -59.39 -14.97
CA PRO A 127 -36.23 -60.50 -15.88
C PRO A 127 -36.99 -59.99 -17.11
N GLN A 128 -36.50 -60.37 -18.30
CA GLN A 128 -37.15 -60.07 -19.58
C GLN A 128 -38.57 -60.64 -19.62
N PRO A 129 -39.62 -59.82 -19.84
CA PRO A 129 -40.86 -60.31 -20.38
C PRO A 129 -40.73 -60.42 -21.90
N VAL A 130 -40.99 -61.62 -22.39
CA VAL A 130 -41.26 -61.90 -23.80
C VAL A 130 -42.44 -61.04 -24.25
N ALA A 131 -42.28 -60.37 -25.39
CA ALA A 131 -43.27 -59.60 -26.16
C ALA A 131 -43.49 -58.12 -25.77
N ALA A 132 -42.85 -57.21 -26.52
CA ALA A 132 -43.45 -55.96 -27.01
C ALA A 132 -42.55 -55.31 -28.10
N VAL A 133 -42.64 -55.80 -29.34
CA VAL A 133 -41.93 -55.31 -30.55
C VAL A 133 -42.37 -53.89 -30.99
N GLY A 134 -42.83 -53.04 -30.07
CA GLY A 134 -43.23 -51.65 -30.35
C GLY A 134 -42.55 -50.61 -29.46
N ARG A 135 -42.06 -50.99 -28.27
CA ARG A 135 -41.50 -50.03 -27.29
C ARG A 135 -40.03 -49.74 -27.50
N GLU A 136 -39.25 -50.71 -28.01
CA GLU A 136 -37.83 -50.49 -28.30
C GLU A 136 -37.61 -49.51 -29.45
N GLN A 137 -38.46 -49.54 -30.49
CA GLN A 137 -38.43 -48.52 -31.55
C GLN A 137 -38.71 -47.12 -30.98
N GLN A 138 -39.67 -47.00 -30.07
CA GLN A 138 -40.07 -45.73 -29.49
C GLN A 138 -39.01 -45.16 -28.52
N ILE A 139 -38.29 -46.02 -27.80
CA ILE A 139 -37.16 -45.63 -26.95
C ILE A 139 -35.93 -45.29 -27.79
N LEU A 140 -35.69 -46.01 -28.89
CA LEU A 140 -34.62 -45.71 -29.85
C LEU A 140 -34.88 -44.40 -30.61
N ASP A 141 -36.14 -44.10 -30.95
CA ASP A 141 -36.52 -42.86 -31.58
C ASP A 141 -36.45 -41.69 -30.58
N GLN A 142 -36.86 -41.86 -29.32
CA GLN A 142 -36.62 -40.86 -28.27
C GLN A 142 -35.14 -40.65 -27.95
N LEU A 143 -34.32 -41.71 -28.01
CA LEU A 143 -32.85 -41.59 -27.84
C LEU A 143 -32.18 -40.95 -29.05
N LYS A 144 -32.71 -41.15 -30.26
CA LYS A 144 -32.27 -40.43 -31.46
C LYS A 144 -32.68 -38.97 -31.41
N GLU A 145 -33.91 -38.67 -30.98
CA GLU A 145 -34.41 -37.30 -30.83
C GLU A 145 -33.64 -36.57 -29.72
N LEU A 146 -33.35 -37.20 -28.58
CA LEU A 146 -32.47 -36.64 -27.54
C LEU A 146 -31.01 -36.53 -27.98
N ARG A 147 -30.51 -37.45 -28.82
CA ARG A 147 -29.17 -37.37 -29.39
C ARG A 147 -29.10 -36.30 -30.48
N GLU A 148 -30.14 -36.10 -31.26
CA GLU A 148 -30.26 -35.05 -32.27
C GLU A 148 -30.54 -33.69 -31.64
N GLU A 149 -31.21 -33.61 -30.48
CA GLU A 149 -31.31 -32.40 -29.66
C GLU A 149 -30.00 -32.10 -28.93
N GLN A 150 -29.29 -33.11 -28.41
CA GLN A 150 -27.94 -32.94 -27.85
C GLN A 150 -26.89 -32.67 -28.94
N GLN A 151 -27.03 -33.25 -30.13
CA GLN A 151 -26.21 -32.92 -31.30
C GLN A 151 -26.65 -31.62 -31.92
N ALA A 152 -27.90 -31.17 -31.86
CA ALA A 152 -28.30 -29.83 -32.29
C ALA A 152 -27.85 -28.77 -31.27
N ALA A 153 -27.83 -29.11 -29.97
CA ALA A 153 -27.24 -28.28 -28.93
C ALA A 153 -25.70 -28.26 -28.99
N ALA A 154 -25.06 -29.37 -29.39
CA ALA A 154 -23.62 -29.47 -29.66
C ALA A 154 -23.21 -29.01 -31.08
N SER A 155 -24.17 -28.89 -32.01
CA SER A 155 -23.98 -28.33 -33.36
C SER A 155 -24.39 -26.85 -33.42
N ALA A 156 -25.01 -26.32 -32.37
CA ALA A 156 -25.22 -24.88 -32.14
C ALA A 156 -24.08 -24.23 -31.33
N THR A 157 -23.12 -25.02 -30.84
CA THR A 157 -21.84 -24.53 -30.35
C THR A 157 -20.87 -24.42 -31.52
N VAL A 158 -20.75 -23.21 -32.06
CA VAL A 158 -19.54 -22.78 -32.76
C VAL A 158 -18.37 -23.05 -31.79
N GLU A 159 -17.53 -24.02 -32.15
CA GLU A 159 -16.46 -24.56 -31.31
C GLU A 159 -15.70 -23.45 -30.57
N GLY A 160 -15.64 -23.54 -29.24
CA GLY A 160 -14.76 -22.71 -28.41
C GLY A 160 -15.34 -21.42 -27.83
N MET A 161 -16.57 -21.02 -28.16
CA MET A 161 -17.19 -19.79 -27.65
C MET A 161 -18.10 -20.04 -26.42
N ASN A 162 -17.97 -19.22 -25.38
CA ASN A 162 -18.70 -19.27 -24.11
C ASN A 162 -19.45 -17.94 -23.89
N GLN A 163 -20.68 -17.98 -23.41
CA GLN A 163 -21.37 -16.75 -23.02
C GLN A 163 -20.64 -16.12 -21.82
N ILE A 164 -20.30 -14.83 -21.88
CA ILE A 164 -19.73 -14.08 -20.76
C ILE A 164 -20.68 -12.93 -20.39
N SER A 165 -21.25 -13.01 -19.20
CA SER A 165 -22.15 -11.96 -18.68
C SER A 165 -21.89 -11.65 -17.20
N PHE A 166 -22.30 -10.46 -16.77
CA PHE A 166 -22.21 -10.02 -15.38
C PHE A 166 -23.56 -9.46 -14.93
N GLN A 167 -23.98 -9.84 -13.74
CA GLN A 167 -25.17 -9.28 -13.10
C GLN A 167 -24.71 -8.18 -12.15
N LEU A 168 -25.01 -6.92 -12.48
CA LEU A 168 -24.65 -5.78 -11.66
C LEU A 168 -25.80 -5.42 -10.74
N VAL A 169 -25.53 -5.34 -9.43
CA VAL A 169 -26.49 -4.96 -8.40
C VAL A 169 -25.92 -3.83 -7.56
N GLN A 170 -26.76 -2.92 -7.09
CA GLN A 170 -26.32 -1.83 -6.23
C GLN A 170 -26.04 -2.33 -4.81
N ASP A 171 -25.11 -1.67 -4.13
CA ASP A 171 -24.82 -1.86 -2.71
C ASP A 171 -25.96 -1.27 -1.84
N ASN A 172 -27.09 -1.97 -1.83
CA ASN A 172 -28.24 -1.67 -0.99
C ASN A 172 -28.92 -2.97 -0.54
N LYS A 173 -29.77 -2.88 0.48
CA LYS A 173 -30.46 -4.05 1.04
C LYS A 173 -31.35 -4.76 0.03
N ASP A 174 -31.87 -4.03 -0.94
CA ASP A 174 -32.84 -4.51 -1.93
C ASP A 174 -32.18 -5.06 -3.21
N LYS A 175 -30.84 -5.04 -3.29
CA LYS A 175 -30.03 -5.45 -4.47
C LYS A 175 -30.61 -4.96 -5.79
N ILE A 176 -30.98 -3.68 -5.82
CA ILE A 176 -31.58 -3.06 -7.02
C ILE A 176 -30.59 -3.20 -8.18
N PRO A 177 -31.04 -3.56 -9.41
CA PRO A 177 -30.17 -3.62 -10.57
C PRO A 177 -29.36 -2.33 -10.79
N ALA A 178 -28.06 -2.46 -11.02
CA ALA A 178 -27.19 -1.33 -11.31
C ALA A 178 -27.23 -1.02 -12.81
N VAL A 179 -28.03 -0.03 -13.18
CA VAL A 179 -28.31 0.36 -14.58
C VAL A 179 -27.34 1.44 -15.07
N GLY A 180 -26.98 1.40 -16.35
CA GLY A 180 -26.15 2.43 -17.00
C GLY A 180 -24.65 2.36 -16.72
N PHE A 181 -24.16 1.35 -16.00
CA PHE A 181 -22.72 1.08 -15.88
C PHE A 181 -22.16 0.67 -17.24
N THR A 182 -20.98 1.17 -17.58
CA THR A 182 -20.26 0.74 -18.78
C THR A 182 -19.16 -0.23 -18.40
N GLY A 183 -18.95 -1.26 -19.22
CA GLY A 183 -17.95 -2.28 -19.01
C GLY A 183 -17.12 -2.49 -20.26
N THR A 184 -15.81 -2.61 -20.07
CA THR A 184 -14.86 -2.96 -21.10
C THR A 184 -14.24 -4.31 -20.75
N LEU A 185 -14.28 -5.27 -21.68
CA LEU A 185 -13.69 -6.59 -21.52
C LEU A 185 -12.54 -6.76 -22.51
N ILE A 186 -11.33 -6.93 -22.00
CA ILE A 186 -10.10 -7.06 -22.77
C ILE A 186 -9.64 -8.51 -22.69
N LYS A 187 -9.43 -9.18 -23.83
CA LYS A 187 -8.84 -10.53 -23.86
C LYS A 187 -7.32 -10.42 -23.75
N ASP A 188 -6.74 -11.11 -22.78
CA ASP A 188 -5.28 -11.25 -22.67
C ASP A 188 -4.80 -12.38 -23.58
N GLY A 189 -3.74 -12.14 -24.37
CA GLY A 189 -3.19 -13.13 -25.29
C GLY A 189 -2.06 -12.58 -26.17
N THR A 190 -1.78 -13.29 -27.25
CA THR A 190 -0.89 -12.78 -28.32
C THR A 190 -1.54 -11.57 -29.01
N PRO A 191 -0.79 -10.69 -29.71
CA PRO A 191 -1.38 -9.53 -30.40
C PRO A 191 -2.51 -9.89 -31.39
N SER A 192 -2.51 -11.10 -31.93
CA SER A 192 -3.57 -11.64 -32.80
C SER A 192 -4.81 -12.14 -32.06
N GLU A 193 -4.72 -12.34 -30.75
CA GLU A 193 -5.80 -12.84 -29.88
C GLU A 193 -6.36 -11.75 -28.96
N THR A 194 -5.64 -10.64 -28.78
CA THR A 194 -6.08 -9.50 -27.98
C THR A 194 -7.17 -8.73 -28.70
N PHE A 195 -8.32 -8.59 -28.06
CA PHE A 195 -9.40 -7.71 -28.50
C PHE A 195 -10.07 -7.06 -27.30
N THR A 196 -10.80 -5.97 -27.56
CA THR A 196 -11.54 -5.22 -26.55
C THR A 196 -13.00 -5.14 -26.97
N LEU A 197 -13.90 -5.39 -26.02
CA LEU A 197 -15.35 -5.25 -26.20
C LEU A 197 -15.91 -4.28 -25.17
N GLU A 198 -16.96 -3.58 -25.55
CA GLU A 198 -17.68 -2.66 -24.69
C GLU A 198 -19.14 -3.09 -24.58
N ALA A 199 -19.69 -2.97 -23.38
CA ALA A 199 -21.10 -3.21 -23.09
C ALA A 199 -21.58 -2.21 -22.05
N ALA A 200 -22.90 -2.03 -21.97
CA ALA A 200 -23.55 -1.27 -20.90
C ALA A 200 -24.60 -2.13 -20.21
N SER A 201 -24.74 -1.98 -18.90
CA SER A 201 -25.73 -2.72 -18.12
C SER A 201 -27.15 -2.24 -18.45
N ASN A 202 -28.04 -3.18 -18.79
CA ASN A 202 -29.43 -2.90 -19.14
C ASN A 202 -30.32 -2.59 -17.91
N ALA A 203 -31.64 -2.50 -18.11
CA ALA A 203 -32.61 -2.21 -17.05
C ALA A 203 -32.63 -3.29 -15.94
N GLU A 204 -32.28 -4.51 -16.29
CA GLU A 204 -32.14 -5.65 -15.39
C GLU A 204 -30.75 -5.70 -14.73
N GLY A 205 -29.85 -4.74 -15.01
CA GLY A 205 -28.49 -4.71 -14.48
C GLY A 205 -27.56 -5.72 -15.15
N GLN A 206 -27.99 -6.35 -16.23
CA GLN A 206 -27.21 -7.33 -16.96
C GLN A 206 -26.23 -6.64 -17.92
N LEU A 207 -24.96 -6.94 -17.75
CA LEU A 207 -23.86 -6.53 -18.62
C LEU A 207 -23.41 -7.74 -19.44
N ASP A 208 -23.80 -7.80 -20.71
CA ASP A 208 -23.58 -8.97 -21.57
C ASP A 208 -22.54 -8.67 -22.66
N PHE A 209 -21.49 -9.50 -22.72
CA PHE A 209 -20.45 -9.42 -23.75
C PHE A 209 -20.61 -10.48 -24.85
N GLY A 210 -21.68 -11.28 -24.81
CA GLY A 210 -21.99 -12.29 -25.82
C GLY A 210 -21.12 -13.55 -25.70
N LYS A 211 -21.02 -14.28 -26.81
CA LYS A 211 -20.26 -15.53 -26.90
C LYS A 211 -18.82 -15.26 -27.30
N LEU A 212 -17.88 -15.55 -26.40
CA LEU A 212 -16.46 -15.24 -26.53
C LEU A 212 -15.57 -16.46 -26.29
N PRO A 213 -14.35 -16.50 -26.86
CA PRO A 213 -13.48 -17.65 -26.68
C PRO A 213 -13.14 -17.89 -25.21
N TRP A 214 -12.68 -19.07 -24.85
CA TRP A 214 -12.12 -19.29 -23.52
C TRP A 214 -10.79 -18.53 -23.35
N GLY A 215 -10.39 -18.26 -22.12
CA GLY A 215 -9.10 -17.62 -21.81
C GLY A 215 -9.18 -16.62 -20.66
N LYS A 216 -8.14 -15.79 -20.54
CA LYS A 216 -8.03 -14.74 -19.54
C LYS A 216 -8.54 -13.43 -20.10
N TYR A 217 -9.24 -12.70 -19.25
CA TYR A 217 -9.83 -11.42 -19.55
C TYR A 217 -9.57 -10.44 -18.42
N GLN A 218 -9.50 -9.15 -18.76
CA GLN A 218 -9.58 -8.05 -17.82
C GLN A 218 -10.93 -7.35 -18.03
N LEU A 219 -11.75 -7.32 -16.99
CA LEU A 219 -12.97 -6.52 -16.93
C LEU A 219 -12.64 -5.19 -16.27
N ASN A 220 -12.96 -4.09 -16.94
CA ASN A 220 -13.00 -2.75 -16.36
C ASN A 220 -14.46 -2.28 -16.34
N LEU A 221 -14.97 -1.85 -15.18
CA LEU A 221 -16.30 -1.29 -15.01
C LEU A 221 -16.19 0.18 -14.66
N ASN A 222 -17.08 1.00 -15.21
CA ASN A 222 -17.25 2.40 -14.85
C ASN A 222 -18.71 2.68 -14.47
N ALA A 223 -18.90 3.33 -13.34
CA ALA A 223 -20.17 3.88 -12.92
C ALA A 223 -20.53 5.12 -13.74
N PRO A 224 -21.83 5.46 -13.87
CA PRO A 224 -22.26 6.66 -14.61
C PRO A 224 -21.63 7.98 -14.13
N TRP A 225 -21.19 8.03 -12.87
CA TRP A 225 -20.54 9.21 -12.27
C TRP A 225 -19.01 9.15 -12.28
N GLY A 226 -18.40 8.11 -12.86
CA GLY A 226 -16.94 8.02 -13.04
C GLY A 226 -16.17 7.22 -11.98
N GLU A 227 -16.83 6.51 -11.06
CA GLU A 227 -16.16 5.48 -10.25
C GLU A 227 -15.80 4.27 -11.11
N SER A 228 -14.60 3.73 -10.96
CA SER A 228 -14.11 2.60 -11.74
C SER A 228 -13.67 1.42 -10.87
N PHE A 229 -13.76 0.23 -11.44
CA PHE A 229 -13.34 -1.03 -10.83
C PHE A 229 -12.75 -1.92 -11.91
N HIS A 230 -11.72 -2.70 -11.57
CA HIS A 230 -11.15 -3.68 -12.48
C HIS A 230 -10.99 -5.05 -11.80
N GLN A 231 -11.15 -6.11 -12.58
CA GLN A 231 -10.86 -7.47 -12.13
C GLN A 231 -10.41 -8.36 -13.30
N HIS A 232 -9.61 -9.38 -12.98
CA HIS A 232 -9.31 -10.44 -13.93
C HIS A 232 -10.39 -11.53 -13.87
N VAL A 233 -10.71 -12.05 -15.05
CA VAL A 233 -11.71 -13.11 -15.26
C VAL A 233 -11.05 -14.22 -16.06
N SER A 234 -11.28 -15.48 -15.68
CA SER A 234 -10.79 -16.65 -16.41
C SER A 234 -11.96 -17.51 -16.83
N VAL A 235 -12.12 -17.70 -18.14
CA VAL A 235 -13.19 -18.48 -18.74
C VAL A 235 -12.62 -19.79 -19.27
N ILE A 236 -13.26 -20.90 -18.92
CA ILE A 236 -12.85 -22.24 -19.30
C ILE A 236 -13.68 -22.76 -20.49
N PRO A 237 -13.11 -23.61 -21.36
CA PRO A 237 -13.83 -24.12 -22.53
C PRO A 237 -15.14 -24.83 -22.18
N GLY A 238 -16.19 -24.56 -22.95
CA GLY A 238 -17.48 -25.24 -22.87
C GLY A 238 -18.34 -24.84 -21.67
N ARG A 239 -18.00 -23.75 -20.96
CA ARG A 239 -18.81 -23.24 -19.84
C ARG A 239 -19.03 -21.74 -19.95
N ASN A 240 -20.30 -21.35 -19.94
CA ASN A 240 -20.70 -19.96 -19.78
C ASN A 240 -20.15 -19.41 -18.47
N TYR A 241 -19.72 -18.15 -18.49
CA TYR A 241 -19.27 -17.40 -17.33
C TYR A 241 -20.36 -16.39 -16.94
N SER A 242 -20.78 -16.44 -15.68
CA SER A 242 -21.67 -15.44 -15.09
C SER A 242 -21.25 -15.13 -13.65
N GLN A 243 -21.25 -13.86 -13.30
CA GLN A 243 -20.86 -13.39 -11.96
C GLN A 243 -21.76 -12.22 -11.54
N GLU A 244 -22.22 -12.23 -10.28
CA GLU A 244 -22.82 -11.05 -9.64
C GLU A 244 -21.73 -10.11 -9.12
N ILE A 245 -21.84 -8.81 -9.44
CA ILE A 245 -20.94 -7.76 -8.95
C ILE A 245 -21.77 -6.71 -8.24
N ILE A 246 -21.36 -6.40 -7.01
CA ILE A 246 -21.98 -5.32 -6.23
C ILE A 246 -21.27 -4.01 -6.55
N CYS A 247 -22.05 -3.08 -7.08
CA CYS A 247 -21.64 -1.78 -7.55
C CYS A 247 -22.01 -0.68 -6.54
N PRO A 248 -21.29 0.45 -6.53
CA PRO A 248 -21.70 1.61 -5.75
C PRO A 248 -23.10 2.07 -6.19
N ALA A 249 -23.96 2.38 -5.22
CA ALA A 249 -25.33 2.79 -5.48
C ALA A 249 -25.45 4.28 -5.87
N ALA A 250 -24.47 5.10 -5.51
CA ALA A 250 -24.44 6.52 -5.78
C ALA A 250 -23.00 7.07 -5.79
N VAL A 251 -22.85 8.28 -6.33
CA VAL A 251 -21.63 9.09 -6.25
C VAL A 251 -21.13 9.17 -4.79
N PRO A 252 -19.80 9.16 -4.53
CA PRO A 252 -19.29 9.26 -3.18
C PRO A 252 -19.75 10.57 -2.53
N ALA A 253 -20.29 10.48 -1.32
CA ALA A 253 -20.78 11.65 -0.62
C ALA A 253 -19.64 12.58 -0.24
N GLN A 254 -19.89 13.90 -0.26
CA GLN A 254 -18.94 14.88 0.25
C GLN A 254 -19.08 14.98 1.77
N VAL A 255 -18.01 14.66 2.51
CA VAL A 255 -17.98 14.67 3.97
C VAL A 255 -16.95 15.68 4.49
N PRO A 256 -17.20 16.34 5.63
CA PRO A 256 -16.23 17.24 6.23
C PRO A 256 -15.04 16.46 6.78
N VAL A 257 -13.83 16.93 6.50
CA VAL A 257 -12.55 16.40 6.97
C VAL A 257 -11.80 17.49 7.71
N GLN A 258 -11.24 17.15 8.87
CA GLN A 258 -10.42 18.03 9.69
C GLN A 258 -8.99 17.51 9.71
N PHE A 259 -8.00 18.39 9.74
CA PHE A 259 -6.60 18.01 9.90
C PHE A 259 -6.12 18.36 11.30
N GLN A 260 -5.23 17.55 11.85
CA GLN A 260 -4.53 17.85 13.09
C GLN A 260 -3.04 17.57 12.93
N VAL A 261 -2.25 18.63 12.81
CA VAL A 261 -0.80 18.54 12.66
C VAL A 261 -0.14 18.60 14.03
N LYS A 262 0.62 17.56 14.36
CA LYS A 262 1.48 17.50 15.54
C LYS A 262 2.86 18.00 15.15
N TRP A 263 3.06 19.30 15.35
CA TRP A 263 4.32 20.00 15.15
C TRP A 263 5.35 19.58 16.20
N PRO A 264 6.63 19.36 15.85
CA PRO A 264 7.65 19.08 16.84
C PRO A 264 8.10 20.39 17.51
N GLY A 265 8.47 20.31 18.79
CA GLY A 265 8.53 21.48 19.69
C GLY A 265 9.59 22.55 19.38
N GLU A 266 10.50 22.29 18.43
CA GLU A 266 11.55 23.24 18.02
C GLU A 266 11.08 24.23 16.95
N PHE A 267 9.89 24.03 16.38
CA PHE A 267 9.35 24.94 15.39
C PHE A 267 8.70 26.16 16.04
N ASN A 268 9.05 27.36 15.57
CA ASN A 268 8.12 28.48 15.64
C ASN A 268 6.97 28.20 14.67
N ALA A 269 6.06 27.30 15.05
CA ALA A 269 5.00 26.79 14.17
C ALA A 269 4.12 27.92 13.61
N GLU A 270 4.11 29.10 14.25
CA GLU A 270 3.39 30.29 13.79
C GLU A 270 3.85 30.81 12.43
N ASP A 271 5.12 30.64 12.06
CA ASP A 271 5.67 31.14 10.78
C ASP A 271 5.58 30.11 9.66
N TRP A 272 5.16 28.89 9.96
CA TRP A 272 5.14 27.78 9.02
C TRP A 272 3.71 27.37 8.66
N VAL A 273 3.56 26.83 7.46
CA VAL A 273 2.38 26.11 7.03
C VAL A 273 2.78 24.77 6.44
N LEU A 274 1.94 23.77 6.63
CA LEU A 274 2.07 22.47 6.02
C LEU A 274 1.18 22.41 4.79
N LEU A 275 1.75 22.34 3.61
CA LEU A 275 1.04 22.05 2.37
C LEU A 275 0.90 20.54 2.24
N CYS A 276 -0.35 20.07 2.24
CA CYS A 276 -0.73 18.69 1.99
C CYS A 276 -1.26 18.57 0.57
N ASP A 277 -0.60 17.81 -0.28
CA ASP A 277 -1.04 17.58 -1.66
C ASP A 277 -1.48 16.12 -1.82
N LEU A 278 -2.79 15.93 -1.97
CA LEU A 278 -3.45 14.63 -2.11
C LEU A 278 -3.63 14.22 -3.57
N ARG A 279 -3.19 15.05 -4.51
CA ARG A 279 -3.34 14.75 -5.92
C ARG A 279 -2.31 13.74 -6.37
N HIS A 280 -2.74 12.81 -7.20
CA HIS A 280 -1.84 11.95 -7.95
C HIS A 280 -1.63 12.50 -9.36
N ALA A 281 -0.50 12.15 -9.95
CA ALA A 281 -0.19 12.49 -11.33
C ALA A 281 -0.42 11.26 -12.22
N SER A 282 -1.39 11.34 -13.13
CA SER A 282 -1.58 10.35 -14.20
C SER A 282 -1.29 11.00 -15.53
N GLY A 283 -0.08 10.77 -16.04
CA GLY A 283 0.44 11.46 -17.22
C GLY A 283 0.57 12.97 -16.98
N ARG A 284 -0.21 13.78 -17.70
CA ARG A 284 -0.23 15.26 -17.56
C ARG A 284 -1.35 15.78 -16.65
N LYS A 285 -2.22 14.90 -16.15
CA LYS A 285 -3.37 15.30 -15.32
C LYS A 285 -3.06 15.09 -13.85
N GLN A 286 -3.33 16.11 -13.06
CA GLN A 286 -3.36 16.02 -11.60
C GLN A 286 -4.79 15.73 -11.18
N GLN A 287 -5.02 14.67 -10.41
CA GLN A 287 -6.36 14.26 -10.00
C GLN A 287 -6.41 13.88 -8.53
N VAL A 288 -7.53 14.19 -7.89
CA VAL A 288 -7.83 13.71 -6.53
C VAL A 288 -8.45 12.33 -6.64
N GLU A 289 -7.91 11.38 -5.89
CA GLU A 289 -8.37 10.00 -5.88
C GLU A 289 -8.93 9.63 -4.52
N SER A 290 -10.08 8.97 -4.52
CA SER A 290 -10.63 8.30 -3.35
C SER A 290 -11.02 6.87 -3.70
N SER A 291 -10.93 5.95 -2.73
CA SER A 291 -11.36 4.57 -2.97
C SER A 291 -12.32 4.04 -1.90
N ARG A 292 -13.30 3.23 -2.30
CA ARG A 292 -14.25 2.60 -1.38
C ARG A 292 -14.22 1.09 -1.56
N LEU A 293 -14.23 0.37 -0.45
CA LEU A 293 -14.32 -1.09 -0.45
C LEU A 293 -15.80 -1.47 -0.37
N ILE A 294 -16.32 -2.07 -1.45
CA ILE A 294 -17.71 -2.54 -1.55
C ILE A 294 -17.66 -4.05 -1.79
N GLN A 295 -18.07 -4.84 -0.80
CA GLN A 295 -17.96 -6.31 -0.81
C GLN A 295 -16.60 -6.82 -1.31
N ASP A 296 -15.52 -6.35 -0.68
CA ASP A 296 -14.13 -6.69 -1.02
C ASP A 296 -13.65 -6.23 -2.41
N LYS A 297 -14.45 -5.44 -3.13
CA LYS A 297 -14.06 -4.80 -4.39
C LYS A 297 -13.67 -3.36 -4.14
N ASN A 298 -12.47 -2.97 -4.56
CA ASN A 298 -11.99 -1.60 -4.43
C ASN A 298 -12.44 -0.77 -5.64
N TRP A 299 -13.39 0.13 -5.41
CA TRP A 299 -13.85 1.10 -6.40
C TRP A 299 -13.05 2.39 -6.26
N ILE A 300 -12.57 2.93 -7.37
CA ILE A 300 -11.70 4.10 -7.42
C ILE A 300 -12.47 5.25 -8.07
N TYR A 301 -12.55 6.37 -7.37
CA TYR A 301 -13.14 7.61 -7.85
C TYR A 301 -12.07 8.65 -8.07
N GLN A 302 -11.89 9.07 -9.33
CA GLN A 302 -10.93 10.08 -9.73
C GLN A 302 -11.66 11.35 -10.16
N GLN A 303 -11.22 12.49 -9.64
CA GLN A 303 -11.80 13.79 -9.92
C GLN A 303 -10.72 14.78 -10.34
N ASP A 304 -11.04 15.57 -11.37
CA ASP A 304 -10.21 16.72 -11.72
C ASP A 304 -10.35 17.79 -10.62
N PRO A 305 -9.25 18.44 -10.18
CA PRO A 305 -9.28 19.48 -9.17
C PRO A 305 -10.20 20.63 -9.58
N THR A 306 -11.02 21.09 -8.63
CA THR A 306 -11.89 22.26 -8.79
C THR A 306 -11.51 23.33 -7.77
N GLU A 307 -12.08 24.54 -7.88
CA GLU A 307 -11.88 25.60 -6.88
C GLU A 307 -12.32 25.16 -5.48
N ASP A 308 -13.39 24.36 -5.39
CA ASP A 308 -13.94 23.85 -4.14
C ASP A 308 -13.25 22.58 -3.62
N SER A 309 -12.52 21.87 -4.50
CA SER A 309 -11.85 20.61 -4.18
C SER A 309 -10.54 20.52 -4.96
N THR A 310 -9.58 21.36 -4.56
CA THR A 310 -8.27 21.41 -5.20
C THR A 310 -7.44 20.16 -4.94
N GLY A 311 -7.74 19.42 -3.85
CA GLY A 311 -6.89 18.33 -3.35
C GLY A 311 -5.57 18.80 -2.74
N VAL A 312 -5.38 20.12 -2.59
CA VAL A 312 -4.17 20.72 -2.03
C VAL A 312 -4.58 21.69 -0.95
N TYR A 313 -4.08 21.47 0.27
CA TYR A 313 -4.51 22.21 1.44
C TYR A 313 -3.30 22.74 2.22
N LEU A 314 -3.36 24.00 2.63
CA LEU A 314 -2.43 24.60 3.57
C LEU A 314 -3.00 24.47 4.98
N ILE A 315 -2.20 23.98 5.91
CA ILE A 315 -2.58 23.81 7.31
C ILE A 315 -1.62 24.61 8.18
N ASN A 316 -2.15 25.55 8.96
CA ASN A 316 -1.37 26.37 9.88
C ASN A 316 -1.21 25.69 11.26
N ASN A 317 -0.51 26.34 12.19
CA ASN A 317 -0.28 25.79 13.52
C ASN A 317 -1.51 25.71 14.43
N GLN A 318 -2.58 26.44 14.12
CA GLN A 318 -3.88 26.29 14.77
C GLN A 318 -4.75 25.21 14.11
N ASN A 319 -4.22 24.47 13.13
CA ASN A 319 -4.93 23.49 12.33
C ASN A 319 -6.09 24.07 11.49
N LEU A 320 -6.02 25.36 11.18
CA LEU A 320 -6.93 25.95 10.21
C LEU A 320 -6.44 25.61 8.80
N ILE A 321 -7.41 25.36 7.93
CA ILE A 321 -7.24 24.81 6.60
C ILE A 321 -7.62 25.87 5.58
N THR A 322 -6.74 26.06 4.61
CA THR A 322 -6.97 26.89 3.44
C THR A 322 -6.77 26.03 2.19
N ALA A 323 -7.74 26.07 1.27
CA ALA A 323 -7.56 25.47 -0.05
C ALA A 323 -6.46 26.23 -0.80
N CYS A 324 -5.42 25.51 -1.24
CA CYS A 324 -4.34 26.10 -2.00
C CYS A 324 -4.83 26.46 -3.40
N PRO A 325 -4.81 27.74 -3.82
CA PRO A 325 -5.19 28.12 -5.18
C PRO A 325 -4.20 27.54 -6.19
N LEU A 326 -4.72 27.02 -7.29
CA LEU A 326 -3.94 26.39 -8.36
C LEU A 326 -4.17 27.11 -9.69
N ALA A 327 -3.27 26.90 -10.64
CA ALA A 327 -3.47 27.23 -12.04
C ALA A 327 -4.45 26.25 -12.71
N LYS A 328 -4.92 26.61 -13.92
CA LYS A 328 -5.96 25.84 -14.62
C LYS A 328 -5.49 24.43 -15.04
N ASP A 329 -4.18 24.26 -15.16
CA ASP A 329 -3.48 23.01 -15.41
C ASP A 329 -3.14 22.24 -14.11
N GLY A 330 -3.51 22.78 -12.95
CA GLY A 330 -3.19 22.23 -11.64
C GLY A 330 -1.81 22.64 -11.12
N GLU A 331 -1.05 23.51 -11.78
CA GLU A 331 0.23 23.95 -11.23
C GLU A 331 0.05 24.84 -9.99
N TYR A 332 1.04 24.86 -9.10
CA TYR A 332 1.02 25.76 -7.94
C TYR A 332 1.10 27.22 -8.39
N LYS A 333 0.42 28.11 -7.68
CA LYS A 333 0.52 29.56 -7.85
C LYS A 333 1.15 30.18 -6.62
N ASP A 334 1.80 31.33 -6.81
CA ASP A 334 2.27 32.14 -5.69
C ASP A 334 1.08 32.68 -4.90
N ILE A 335 1.22 32.66 -3.57
CA ILE A 335 0.13 32.91 -2.65
C ILE A 335 0.48 34.05 -1.71
N ASN A 336 -0.46 34.99 -1.58
CA ASN A 336 -0.47 35.95 -0.48
C ASN A 336 -1.54 35.53 0.55
N MET A 337 -1.09 35.15 1.75
CA MET A 337 -1.95 34.66 2.84
C MET A 337 -3.04 35.65 3.28
N GLN A 338 -2.84 36.95 3.08
CA GLN A 338 -3.80 37.98 3.53
C GLN A 338 -5.17 37.90 2.85
N HIS A 339 -5.29 37.15 1.76
CA HIS A 339 -6.52 37.06 0.95
C HIS A 339 -7.19 35.69 0.99
N LEU A 340 -6.74 34.78 1.86
CA LEU A 340 -7.25 33.42 1.90
C LEU A 340 -8.24 33.21 3.05
N GLY A 341 -9.32 32.49 2.75
CA GLY A 341 -10.25 32.01 3.75
C GLY A 341 -9.65 30.85 4.54
N GLU A 342 -9.71 30.94 5.86
CA GLU A 342 -9.37 29.85 6.77
C GLU A 342 -10.65 29.14 7.21
N THR A 343 -10.62 27.81 7.24
CA THR A 343 -11.73 26.95 7.64
C THR A 343 -11.25 25.88 8.61
N THR A 344 -12.14 25.34 9.44
CA THR A 344 -11.78 24.22 10.35
C THR A 344 -11.93 22.85 9.69
N SER A 345 -12.55 22.78 8.51
CA SER A 345 -12.78 21.53 7.78
C SER A 345 -12.94 21.77 6.29
N VAL A 346 -12.54 20.80 5.48
CA VAL A 346 -12.76 20.78 4.02
C VAL A 346 -13.69 19.65 3.63
N LYS A 347 -14.44 19.81 2.53
CA LYS A 347 -15.27 18.75 1.99
C LYS A 347 -14.44 17.84 1.11
N MET A 348 -14.52 16.54 1.33
CA MET A 348 -13.85 15.52 0.53
C MET A 348 -14.79 14.37 0.22
N SER A 349 -14.57 13.73 -0.94
CA SER A 349 -15.30 12.53 -1.35
C SER A 349 -15.13 11.41 -0.33
N GLN A 350 -16.21 10.70 -0.01
CA GLN A 350 -16.17 9.54 0.88
C GLN A 350 -15.23 8.47 0.32
N GLY A 351 -14.40 7.88 1.19
CA GLY A 351 -13.48 6.82 0.83
C GLY A 351 -12.10 6.99 1.46
N LYS A 352 -11.18 6.11 1.07
CA LYS A 352 -9.77 6.15 1.43
C LYS A 352 -9.05 7.14 0.53
N HIS A 353 -8.26 8.00 1.13
CA HIS A 353 -7.41 9.00 0.47
C HIS A 353 -5.97 8.75 0.84
N VAL A 354 -5.08 8.94 -0.12
CA VAL A 354 -3.64 8.96 0.13
C VAL A 354 -3.17 10.39 0.24
N LEU A 355 -2.26 10.63 1.18
CA LEU A 355 -1.46 11.85 1.22
C LEU A 355 0.00 11.53 0.82
N PRO A 356 0.37 11.62 -0.46
CA PRO A 356 1.72 11.31 -0.92
C PRO A 356 2.74 12.37 -0.51
N ASP A 357 2.36 13.65 -0.59
CA ASP A 357 3.30 14.76 -0.45
C ASP A 357 2.90 15.70 0.69
N LEU A 358 3.87 15.93 1.57
CA LEU A 358 3.87 16.95 2.59
C LEU A 358 4.98 17.95 2.24
N VAL A 359 4.63 19.21 2.10
CA VAL A 359 5.60 20.28 1.82
C VAL A 359 5.52 21.30 2.95
N LEU A 360 6.64 21.46 3.64
CA LEU A 360 6.76 22.40 4.74
C LEU A 360 7.29 23.74 4.22
N VAL A 361 6.49 24.78 4.34
CA VAL A 361 6.75 26.10 3.72
C VAL A 361 6.63 27.20 4.75
N GLN A 362 7.58 28.14 4.77
CA GLN A 362 7.43 29.36 5.57
C GLN A 362 6.38 30.25 4.94
N LYS A 363 5.57 30.94 5.74
CA LYS A 363 4.52 31.84 5.25
C LYS A 363 5.04 32.89 4.26
N ASN A 364 6.29 33.37 4.44
CA ASN A 364 6.92 34.33 3.54
C ASN A 364 7.32 33.72 2.18
N ASP A 365 7.58 32.42 2.12
CA ASP A 365 7.96 31.72 0.88
C ASP A 365 6.75 31.28 0.05
N LEU A 366 5.53 31.45 0.56
CA LEU A 366 4.31 31.19 -0.21
C LEU A 366 4.19 32.06 -1.47
N GLN A 367 4.84 33.23 -1.50
CA GLN A 367 4.93 34.08 -2.69
C GLN A 367 5.86 33.53 -3.78
N ARG A 368 6.48 32.39 -3.54
CA ARG A 368 7.43 31.72 -4.45
C ARG A 368 7.04 30.27 -4.73
N LEU A 369 5.79 29.90 -4.42
CA LEU A 369 5.30 28.54 -4.52
C LEU A 369 5.35 27.98 -5.96
N THR A 370 5.32 28.85 -6.97
CA THR A 370 5.48 28.46 -8.39
C THR A 370 6.82 27.77 -8.67
N GLU A 371 7.87 28.04 -7.89
CA GLU A 371 9.17 27.37 -8.02
C GLU A 371 9.08 25.85 -7.82
N LEU A 372 8.05 25.36 -7.10
CA LEU A 372 7.79 23.92 -6.93
C LEU A 372 7.43 23.21 -8.23
N ASN A 373 6.86 23.93 -9.21
CA ASN A 373 6.50 23.37 -10.52
C ASN A 373 7.75 23.14 -11.40
N GLU A 374 8.78 23.98 -11.20
CA GLU A 374 10.01 23.97 -11.97
C GLU A 374 11.05 22.99 -11.41
N LYS A 375 11.11 22.85 -10.08
CA LYS A 375 12.09 21.97 -9.42
C LYS A 375 11.83 20.51 -9.78
N GLN A 376 12.71 19.96 -10.60
CA GLN A 376 12.53 18.62 -11.15
C GLN A 376 12.81 17.52 -10.12
N ASN A 377 13.77 17.74 -9.22
CA ASN A 377 14.28 16.72 -8.32
C ASN A 377 14.58 17.27 -6.92
N TYR A 378 14.18 16.51 -5.91
CA TYR A 378 14.47 16.71 -4.49
C TYR A 378 15.36 15.57 -4.01
N ASN A 379 16.43 15.89 -3.29
CA ASN A 379 17.23 14.89 -2.61
C ASN A 379 16.50 14.42 -1.36
N ILE A 380 15.91 13.24 -1.40
CA ILE A 380 15.14 12.67 -0.29
C ILE A 380 15.98 11.64 0.44
N LEU A 381 16.04 11.75 1.76
CA LEU A 381 16.58 10.74 2.64
C LEU A 381 15.54 9.63 2.82
N ASN A 382 15.92 8.38 2.59
CA ASN A 382 15.01 7.25 2.76
C ASN A 382 14.61 7.04 4.23
N ASN A 383 13.60 6.22 4.47
CA ASN A 383 13.04 6.02 5.82
C ASN A 383 14.05 5.45 6.85
N SER A 384 15.01 4.63 6.41
CA SER A 384 16.09 4.07 7.23
C SER A 384 17.26 5.03 7.41
N ARG A 385 17.21 6.18 6.74
CA ARG A 385 18.21 7.26 6.81
C ARG A 385 19.60 6.81 6.41
N SER A 386 19.70 5.79 5.57
CA SER A 386 20.94 5.19 5.11
C SER A 386 21.26 5.53 3.66
N ASN A 387 20.28 6.01 2.90
CA ASN A 387 20.45 6.35 1.49
C ASN A 387 19.72 7.64 1.12
N VAL A 388 20.21 8.31 0.09
CA VAL A 388 19.58 9.48 -0.51
C VAL A 388 19.34 9.18 -1.98
N GLY A 389 18.23 9.68 -2.51
CA GLY A 389 18.12 9.83 -3.95
C GLY A 389 17.04 10.80 -4.34
N SER A 390 16.59 10.66 -5.58
CA SER A 390 15.83 11.70 -6.25
C SER A 390 14.34 11.42 -6.19
N TYR A 391 13.57 12.41 -5.76
CA TYR A 391 12.11 12.40 -5.85
C TYR A 391 11.62 13.61 -6.64
N SER A 392 10.54 13.43 -7.40
CA SER A 392 9.94 14.50 -8.19
C SER A 392 8.47 14.64 -7.87
N LEU A 393 8.04 15.87 -7.57
CA LEU A 393 6.62 16.20 -7.39
C LEU A 393 5.78 15.97 -8.66
N LYS A 394 6.41 15.75 -9.83
CA LYS A 394 5.70 15.45 -11.09
C LYS A 394 5.28 13.98 -11.20
N TYR A 395 5.97 13.08 -10.52
CA TYR A 395 5.76 11.62 -10.62
C TYR A 395 5.28 11.10 -9.27
N ARG A 396 3.96 11.22 -9.04
CA ARG A 396 3.33 10.84 -7.77
C ARG A 396 2.59 9.51 -7.93
N ALA A 397 2.94 8.53 -7.10
CA ALA A 397 2.35 7.19 -7.17
C ALA A 397 0.89 7.14 -6.68
N MET A 398 0.05 6.36 -7.37
CA MET A 398 -1.37 6.08 -7.06
C MET A 398 -1.57 5.19 -5.82
N MET A 399 -2.81 5.02 -5.33
CA MET A 399 -3.14 3.92 -4.40
C MET A 399 -2.68 2.59 -4.99
N GLY A 400 -1.78 1.88 -4.29
CA GLY A 400 -1.21 0.61 -4.78
C GLY A 400 -0.08 0.73 -5.81
N GLY A 401 0.39 1.93 -6.15
CA GLY A 401 1.63 2.11 -6.93
C GLY A 401 2.87 1.66 -6.16
N THR A 402 3.87 1.13 -6.87
CA THR A 402 5.08 0.52 -6.30
C THR A 402 6.30 1.45 -6.30
N GLU A 403 6.10 2.76 -6.40
CA GLU A 403 7.21 3.71 -6.51
C GLU A 403 7.55 4.32 -5.16
N GLY A 404 8.59 3.76 -4.54
CA GLY A 404 9.39 4.29 -3.45
C GLY A 404 10.85 3.92 -3.70
N PHE A 405 11.76 4.24 -2.77
CA PHE A 405 13.19 3.88 -2.88
C PHE A 405 13.41 2.36 -2.92
N GLY A 406 13.29 1.73 -4.09
CA GLY A 406 13.58 0.32 -4.31
C GLY A 406 12.69 -0.66 -3.51
N THR A 407 11.50 -0.25 -3.06
CA THR A 407 10.55 -1.14 -2.38
C THR A 407 9.17 -1.10 -3.05
N ILE A 408 8.41 -2.18 -2.88
CA ILE A 408 7.03 -2.35 -3.40
C ILE A 408 6.03 -1.45 -2.64
N GLU A 409 6.44 -0.88 -1.50
CA GLU A 409 5.57 -0.07 -0.64
C GLU A 409 5.71 1.42 -0.96
N ALA A 410 4.61 2.05 -1.37
CA ALA A 410 4.56 3.49 -1.52
C ALA A 410 4.68 4.20 -0.16
N HIS A 411 5.41 5.31 -0.11
CA HIS A 411 5.63 6.12 1.10
C HIS A 411 5.08 7.54 0.94
N THR A 412 4.93 8.23 2.06
CA THR A 412 4.68 9.69 2.07
C THR A 412 6.00 10.42 2.22
N PHE A 413 6.18 11.52 1.51
CA PHE A 413 7.40 12.32 1.53
C PHE A 413 7.15 13.66 2.21
N LEU A 414 8.04 14.05 3.12
CA LEU A 414 8.09 15.39 3.69
C LEU A 414 9.22 16.18 3.05
N MET A 415 8.91 17.32 2.44
CA MET A 415 9.87 18.17 1.72
C MET A 415 9.97 19.56 2.31
N LEU A 416 11.18 20.13 2.25
CA LEU A 416 11.51 21.50 2.63
C LEU A 416 12.15 22.22 1.43
N PRO A 417 11.32 22.70 0.48
CA PRO A 417 11.80 23.19 -0.81
C PRO A 417 12.55 24.53 -0.71
N PHE A 418 12.07 25.44 0.14
CA PHE A 418 12.61 26.78 0.30
C PHE A 418 13.53 26.81 1.52
N ARG A 419 14.79 26.42 1.32
CA ARG A 419 15.82 26.60 2.34
C ARG A 419 16.32 28.04 2.34
N ASN A 420 15.47 28.96 2.76
CA ASN A 420 16.00 30.19 3.34
C ASN A 420 16.45 29.78 4.75
N ALA A 421 17.72 29.98 5.11
CA ALA A 421 18.19 29.64 6.46
C ALA A 421 17.37 30.43 7.51
N PRO A 422 16.61 29.73 8.38
CA PRO A 422 16.85 29.88 9.81
C PRO A 422 16.50 28.58 10.55
N ILE A 423 17.34 27.56 10.43
CA ILE A 423 17.53 26.62 11.53
C ILE A 423 18.80 27.14 12.23
N HIS A 424 19.08 26.87 13.50
CA HIS A 424 20.32 27.27 14.17
C HIS A 424 21.59 26.60 13.56
N LEU A 425 21.80 26.80 12.27
CA LEU A 425 22.89 26.36 11.44
C LEU A 425 23.74 27.61 11.23
N THR A 426 24.74 27.78 12.10
CA THR A 426 25.74 28.82 11.95
C THR A 426 26.23 28.86 10.50
N GLN A 427 26.31 30.05 9.91
CA GLN A 427 26.75 30.35 8.53
C GLN A 427 28.09 29.73 8.09
N VAL A 428 28.78 29.00 8.96
CA VAL A 428 30.06 28.33 8.71
C VAL A 428 29.91 27.13 7.75
N ASP A 429 28.71 26.58 7.56
CA ASP A 429 28.49 25.38 6.75
C ASP A 429 28.13 25.64 5.27
N LEU A 430 28.04 26.89 4.83
CA LEU A 430 27.61 27.26 3.47
C LEU A 430 28.77 27.60 2.51
N MET A 431 30.03 27.50 2.94
CA MET A 431 31.18 28.03 2.18
C MET A 431 32.20 26.98 1.66
N ASN A 432 32.04 25.69 1.95
CA ASN A 432 32.91 24.66 1.35
C ASN A 432 32.25 24.03 0.12
N VAL A 433 32.55 24.57 -1.06
CA VAL A 433 32.09 24.09 -2.39
C VAL A 433 32.53 22.65 -2.70
N ASN A 434 33.40 22.06 -1.87
CA ASN A 434 33.92 20.69 -1.99
C ASN A 434 33.28 19.69 -1.01
N GLU A 435 32.33 20.10 -0.16
CA GLU A 435 31.62 19.19 0.76
C GLU A 435 30.18 18.95 0.26
N ALA A 436 29.77 17.68 0.21
CA ALA A 436 28.39 17.30 -0.13
C ALA A 436 27.38 17.99 0.80
N PRO A 437 26.15 18.31 0.34
CA PRO A 437 25.15 18.97 1.17
C PRO A 437 24.91 18.18 2.47
N ARG A 438 25.05 18.83 3.62
CA ARG A 438 24.89 18.17 4.94
C ARG A 438 23.43 17.78 5.26
N TYR A 439 22.46 18.22 4.46
CA TYR A 439 21.03 18.01 4.68
C TYR A 439 20.30 17.64 3.39
N ALA A 440 19.37 16.69 3.46
CA ALA A 440 18.48 16.26 2.38
C ALA A 440 17.27 17.20 2.21
N ASP A 441 16.85 17.48 0.97
CA ASP A 441 15.69 18.35 0.65
C ASP A 441 14.39 17.85 1.30
N GLY A 442 14.33 16.57 1.66
CA GLY A 442 13.21 15.98 2.38
C GLY A 442 13.54 14.60 2.95
N ILE A 443 12.53 13.97 3.54
CA ILE A 443 12.59 12.64 4.13
C ILE A 443 11.38 11.81 3.73
N GLU A 444 11.62 10.54 3.45
CA GLU A 444 10.60 9.51 3.29
C GLU A 444 10.09 9.06 4.66
N LEU A 445 8.78 9.12 4.88
CA LEU A 445 8.18 8.63 6.11
C LEU A 445 8.13 7.10 6.12
N SER A 446 8.23 6.52 7.32
CA SER A 446 8.19 5.06 7.51
C SER A 446 6.97 4.36 6.92
N LYS A 447 5.86 5.07 6.72
CA LYS A 447 4.62 4.56 6.14
C LYS A 447 3.96 5.61 5.28
N ARG A 448 3.19 5.15 4.29
CA ARG A 448 2.21 5.98 3.59
C ARG A 448 1.15 6.48 4.56
N LEU A 449 0.85 7.77 4.50
CA LEU A 449 -0.31 8.35 5.15
C LEU A 449 -1.54 8.06 4.29
N VAL A 450 -2.45 7.28 4.86
CA VAL A 450 -3.73 6.92 4.27
C VAL A 450 -4.81 7.25 5.29
N PHE A 451 -5.81 8.00 4.84
CA PHE A 451 -6.92 8.43 5.68
C PHE A 451 -8.24 7.97 5.10
N THR A 452 -9.25 7.82 5.95
CA THR A 452 -10.61 7.49 5.50
C THR A 452 -11.53 8.66 5.79
N ALA A 453 -12.31 9.04 4.78
CA ALA A 453 -13.42 9.98 4.86
C ALA A 453 -14.72 9.16 4.87
N SER A 454 -15.46 9.22 5.98
CA SER A 454 -16.72 8.50 6.17
C SER A 454 -17.85 9.44 6.56
N GLN A 455 -19.09 9.05 6.26
CA GLN A 455 -20.28 9.77 6.75
C GLN A 455 -20.52 9.54 8.25
N ASP A 456 -20.05 8.40 8.76
CA ASP A 456 -20.34 7.93 10.12
C ASP A 456 -19.23 8.28 11.13
N GLU A 457 -18.17 8.96 10.69
CA GLU A 457 -17.01 9.29 11.51
C GLU A 457 -16.75 10.80 11.58
N LYS A 458 -15.95 11.21 12.57
CA LYS A 458 -15.54 12.62 12.74
C LYS A 458 -14.54 13.11 11.68
N ASN A 459 -13.91 12.18 10.95
CA ASN A 459 -12.90 12.46 9.93
C ASN A 459 -11.77 13.41 10.39
N LEU A 460 -11.23 13.17 11.59
CA LEU A 460 -10.05 13.89 12.10
C LEU A 460 -8.77 13.18 11.65
N TRP A 461 -8.04 13.79 10.72
CA TRP A 461 -6.82 13.25 10.13
C TRP A 461 -5.59 13.79 10.83
N GLU A 462 -4.97 12.97 11.67
CA GLU A 462 -3.74 13.33 12.39
C GLU A 462 -2.48 13.17 11.52
N ILE A 463 -1.67 14.21 11.43
CA ILE A 463 -0.37 14.19 10.75
C ILE A 463 0.72 14.47 11.80
N LYS A 464 1.66 13.54 11.96
CA LYS A 464 2.80 13.71 12.88
C LYS A 464 4.05 14.05 12.07
N LEU A 465 4.59 15.25 12.27
CA LEU A 465 5.79 15.66 11.57
C LEU A 465 7.05 15.16 12.30
N PRO A 466 8.06 14.62 11.59
CA PRO A 466 9.37 14.30 12.15
C PRO A 466 10.14 15.58 12.51
N TYR A 467 11.11 15.45 13.42
CA TYR A 467 12.08 16.51 13.73
C TYR A 467 12.96 16.83 12.51
N LEU A 468 13.31 18.11 12.27
CA LEU A 468 14.14 18.49 11.11
C LEU A 468 15.59 18.05 11.22
N GLU A 469 16.09 17.81 12.42
CA GLU A 469 17.36 17.11 12.62
C GLU A 469 17.38 15.77 11.87
N ASN A 470 16.19 15.22 11.56
CA ASN A 470 16.06 14.02 10.77
C ASN A 470 16.51 14.17 9.31
N LEU A 471 16.67 15.39 8.81
CA LEU A 471 17.16 15.66 7.45
C LEU A 471 18.69 15.67 7.35
N LYS A 472 19.39 15.62 8.49
CA LYS A 472 20.86 15.57 8.50
C LYS A 472 21.33 14.28 7.83
N MET A 473 22.17 14.43 6.82
CA MET A 473 22.78 13.32 6.09
C MET A 473 23.87 12.67 6.96
N PRO A 474 23.92 11.33 7.07
CA PRO A 474 25.04 10.66 7.75
C PRO A 474 26.36 10.88 7.00
N GLN A 475 27.49 10.94 7.72
CA GLN A 475 28.82 11.26 7.16
C GLN A 475 29.33 10.23 6.14
N ARG A 476 28.71 9.04 6.05
CA ARG A 476 29.01 7.98 5.08
C ARG A 476 27.76 7.58 4.31
N ILE A 477 27.21 8.47 3.50
CA ILE A 477 26.31 8.03 2.43
C ILE A 477 27.22 7.53 1.31
N GLY A 478 27.23 6.22 1.08
CA GLY A 478 27.86 5.66 -0.11
C GLY A 478 27.17 6.29 -1.31
N GLY A 479 27.88 7.12 -2.07
CA GLY A 479 27.36 7.69 -3.31
C GLY A 479 26.96 6.56 -4.24
N ALA A 480 25.66 6.26 -4.29
CA ALA A 480 25.11 5.41 -5.33
C ALA A 480 25.12 6.23 -6.60
N GLY A 481 25.82 5.74 -7.62
CA GLY A 481 25.81 6.30 -8.95
C GLY A 481 24.38 6.45 -9.46
N GLN A 482 24.25 7.32 -10.46
CA GLN A 482 23.06 7.54 -11.27
C GLN A 482 22.41 6.21 -11.70
N GLY A 483 21.53 5.68 -10.85
CA GLY A 483 20.50 4.73 -11.25
C GLY A 483 19.31 5.58 -11.66
N LEU A 484 19.17 5.80 -12.96
CA LEU A 484 17.91 6.20 -13.56
C LEU A 484 16.86 5.16 -13.14
N PHE A 485 15.87 5.60 -12.35
CA PHE A 485 14.59 4.92 -12.22
C PHE A 485 13.66 5.44 -13.31
#